data_AF-A0A2D4FK59-F1
#
_entry.id   AF-A0A2D4FK59-F1
#
_cell.length_a   1.000
_cell.length_b   1.000
_cell.length_c   1.000
_cell.angle_alpha   90.00
_cell.angle_beta   90.00
_cell.angle_gamma   90.00
#
_symmetry.space_group_name_H-M   'P 1'
#
loop_
_entity.id
_entity.type
_entity.pdbx_description
1 polymer ?
#
loop_
_entity_poly.entity_id
_entity_poly.type
_entity_poly.pdbx_seq_one_letter_code
_entity_poly.pdbx_strand_id
1 'polypeptide(L)'
;GRSAYEFYHALDSESMTKSHQNLCGKGQVVTGQYRMLAKHGGYVWLETQGTVIYNTRNLQPQCIICVNYVLSEIENNDIVFSMDQTESLFKPHMMAMNSIYDHGIPVADKSDFLYTKL
;
A
#
# COMPACT_ATOMS: atom_id res chain seq x y z
N GLY A 1 -10.00 2.58 8.86
CA GLY A 1 -9.49 1.55 7.93
C GLY A 1 -9.81 1.97 6.51
N ARG A 2 -9.16 1.36 5.51
CA ARG A 2 -9.41 1.60 4.08
C ARG A 2 -9.87 0.32 3.41
N SER A 3 -10.64 0.44 2.33
CA SER A 3 -11.12 -0.71 1.56
C SER A 3 -9.96 -1.33 0.77
N ALA A 4 -9.89 -2.65 0.69
CA ALA A 4 -8.89 -3.35 -0.13
C ALA A 4 -8.98 -2.96 -1.62
N TYR A 5 -10.18 -2.63 -2.09
CA TYR A 5 -10.45 -2.20 -3.47
C TYR A 5 -9.73 -0.91 -3.85
N GLU A 6 -9.35 -0.07 -2.88
CA GLU A 6 -8.59 1.16 -3.13
C GLU A 6 -7.14 0.85 -3.56
N PHE A 7 -6.66 -0.37 -3.31
CA PHE A 7 -5.30 -0.80 -3.59
C PHE A 7 -5.19 -1.79 -4.74
N TYR A 8 -6.30 -2.20 -5.35
CA TYR A 8 -6.24 -3.06 -6.52
C TYR A 8 -5.96 -2.24 -7.77
N HIS A 9 -5.17 -2.79 -8.69
CA HIS A 9 -5.07 -2.24 -10.02
C HIS A 9 -6.45 -2.30 -10.71
N ALA A 10 -6.86 -1.23 -11.39
CA ALA A 10 -8.22 -1.09 -11.91
C ALA A 10 -8.67 -2.27 -12.81
N LEU A 11 -7.76 -2.79 -13.64
CA LEU A 11 -8.00 -3.93 -14.54
C LEU A 11 -8.31 -5.25 -13.80
N ASP A 12 -8.00 -5.38 -12.51
CA ASP A 12 -8.26 -6.59 -11.72
C ASP A 12 -9.56 -6.46 -10.87
N SER A 13 -10.25 -5.32 -10.93
CA SER A 13 -11.39 -5.02 -10.05
C SER A 13 -12.55 -6.02 -10.22
N GLU A 14 -12.82 -6.45 -11.44
CA GLU A 14 -13.92 -7.37 -11.73
C GLU A 14 -13.65 -8.78 -11.17
N SER A 15 -12.45 -9.31 -11.37
CA SER A 15 -12.05 -10.63 -10.85
C SER A 15 -11.99 -10.63 -9.31
N MET A 16 -11.56 -9.51 -8.71
CA MET A 16 -11.59 -9.30 -7.26
C MET A 16 -13.00 -9.20 -6.71
N THR A 17 -13.92 -8.54 -7.43
CA THR A 17 -15.33 -8.49 -7.05
C THR A 17 -15.97 -9.87 -7.08
N LYS A 18 -15.72 -10.66 -8.12
CA LYS A 18 -16.18 -12.06 -8.19
C LYS A 18 -15.61 -12.91 -7.05
N SER A 19 -14.34 -12.74 -6.71
CA SER A 19 -13.70 -13.47 -5.61
C SER A 19 -14.31 -13.09 -4.25
N HIS A 20 -14.58 -11.80 -4.02
CA HIS A 20 -15.24 -11.33 -2.81
C HIS A 20 -16.69 -11.85 -2.70
N GLN A 21 -17.45 -11.86 -3.79
CA GLN A 21 -18.80 -12.45 -3.82
C GLN A 21 -18.76 -13.96 -3.51
N ASN A 22 -17.79 -14.69 -4.07
CA ASN A 22 -17.57 -16.09 -3.76
C ASN A 22 -17.24 -16.31 -2.27
N LEU A 23 -16.38 -15.47 -1.69
CA LEU A 23 -16.05 -15.52 -0.27
C LEU A 23 -17.29 -15.31 0.61
N CYS A 24 -18.12 -14.33 0.29
CA CYS A 24 -19.36 -14.06 1.02
C CYS A 24 -20.37 -15.21 0.89
N GLY A 25 -20.47 -15.84 -0.28
CA GLY A 25 -21.42 -16.91 -0.54
C GLY A 25 -20.98 -18.29 -0.04
N LYS A 26 -19.66 -18.56 -0.02
CA LYS A 26 -19.10 -19.90 0.24
C LYS A 26 -18.23 -19.98 1.49
N GLY A 27 -17.93 -18.85 2.12
CA GLY A 27 -17.10 -18.76 3.33
C GLY A 27 -15.59 -18.82 3.09
N GLN A 28 -15.14 -19.34 1.93
CA GLN A 28 -13.73 -19.39 1.56
C GLN A 28 -13.52 -19.10 0.06
N VAL A 29 -12.37 -18.53 -0.28
CA VAL A 29 -11.97 -18.30 -1.66
C VAL A 29 -10.45 -18.36 -1.81
N VAL A 30 -10.00 -18.79 -2.99
CA VAL A 30 -8.66 -18.50 -3.50
C VAL A 30 -8.84 -17.59 -4.71
N THR A 31 -8.20 -16.44 -4.71
CA THR A 31 -8.26 -15.53 -5.86
C THR A 31 -7.45 -16.07 -7.04
N GLY A 32 -7.65 -15.51 -8.24
CA GLY A 32 -6.58 -15.54 -9.23
C GLY A 32 -5.45 -14.60 -8.84
N GLN A 33 -4.37 -14.58 -9.64
CA GLN A 33 -3.31 -13.59 -9.49
C GLN A 33 -3.84 -12.19 -9.81
N TYR A 34 -3.53 -11.20 -8.98
CA TYR A 34 -3.94 -9.81 -9.15
C TYR A 34 -2.83 -8.85 -8.74
N ARG A 35 -2.93 -7.59 -9.18
CA ARG A 35 -1.95 -6.56 -8.87
C ARG A 35 -2.44 -5.67 -7.73
N MET A 36 -1.59 -5.51 -6.72
CA MET A 36 -1.80 -4.57 -5.63
C MET A 36 -0.83 -3.40 -5.76
N LEU A 37 -1.36 -2.18 -5.68
CA LEU A 37 -0.58 -0.96 -5.80
C LEU A 37 0.42 -0.85 -4.65
N ALA A 38 1.70 -0.66 -4.97
CA ALA A 38 2.73 -0.44 -3.98
C ALA A 38 2.72 1.02 -3.50
N LYS A 39 3.44 1.33 -2.41
CA LYS A 39 3.30 2.64 -1.74
C LYS A 39 3.85 3.83 -2.54
N HIS A 40 4.85 3.64 -3.39
CA HIS A 40 5.61 4.73 -4.02
C HIS A 40 5.67 4.64 -5.54
N GLY A 41 4.64 4.04 -6.14
CA GLY A 41 4.58 3.71 -7.56
C GLY A 41 4.63 2.21 -7.79
N GLY A 42 4.24 1.76 -8.99
CA GLY A 42 4.21 0.36 -9.35
C GLY A 42 3.14 -0.48 -8.65
N TYR A 43 3.28 -1.79 -8.78
CA TYR A 43 2.44 -2.80 -8.14
C TYR A 43 3.21 -4.09 -7.88
N VAL A 44 2.66 -4.98 -7.05
CA VAL A 44 3.14 -6.36 -6.87
C VAL A 44 2.05 -7.34 -7.28
N TRP A 45 2.43 -8.49 -7.80
CA TRP A 45 1.51 -9.61 -8.04
C TRP A 45 1.25 -10.36 -6.74
N LEU A 46 -0.02 -10.64 -6.46
CA LEU A 46 -0.48 -11.41 -5.32
C LEU A 46 -1.47 -12.50 -5.72
N GLU A 47 -1.52 -13.55 -4.92
CA GLU A 47 -2.68 -14.44 -4.80
C GLU A 47 -3.13 -14.46 -3.34
N THR A 48 -4.44 -14.44 -3.09
CA THR A 48 -4.98 -14.36 -1.74
C THR A 48 -5.95 -15.49 -1.44
N GLN A 49 -5.75 -16.12 -0.29
CA GLN A 49 -6.71 -17.05 0.29
C GLN A 49 -7.50 -16.33 1.38
N GLY A 50 -8.80 -16.17 1.16
CA GLY A 50 -9.72 -15.53 2.10
C GLY A 50 -10.59 -16.57 2.82
N THR A 51 -10.81 -16.40 4.12
CA THR A 51 -11.75 -17.22 4.92
C THR A 51 -12.59 -16.31 5.83
N VAL A 52 -13.91 -16.48 5.80
CA VAL A 52 -14.85 -15.84 6.74
C VAL A 52 -14.79 -16.59 8.07
N ILE A 53 -14.55 -15.86 9.15
CA ILE A 53 -14.57 -16.38 10.50
C ILE A 53 -15.92 -16.07 11.15
N TYR A 54 -16.57 -17.11 11.67
CA TYR A 54 -17.85 -17.02 12.33
C TYR A 54 -17.68 -17.10 13.85
N ASN A 55 -18.50 -16.35 14.58
CA ASN A 55 -18.62 -16.50 16.01
C ASN A 55 -19.24 -17.86 16.34
N THR A 56 -18.50 -18.70 17.07
CA THR A 56 -18.97 -20.05 17.41
C THR A 56 -20.21 -20.08 18.31
N ARG A 57 -20.54 -18.97 19.00
CA ARG A 57 -21.70 -18.88 19.90
C ARG A 57 -23.03 -18.58 19.19
N ASN A 58 -23.01 -17.74 18.15
CA ASN A 58 -24.23 -17.27 17.48
C ASN A 58 -24.20 -17.42 15.95
N LEU A 59 -23.14 -18.03 15.40
CA LEU A 59 -22.93 -18.30 13.97
C LEU A 59 -22.94 -17.04 13.08
N GLN A 60 -22.79 -15.86 13.66
CA GLN A 60 -22.69 -14.62 12.89
C GLN A 60 -21.26 -14.41 12.37
N PRO A 61 -21.08 -13.92 11.13
CA PRO A 61 -19.76 -13.60 10.59
C PRO A 61 -19.13 -12.46 11.41
N GLN A 62 -17.86 -12.61 11.78
CA GLN A 62 -17.10 -11.63 12.57
C GLN A 62 -16.09 -10.87 11.73
N CYS A 63 -15.30 -11.59 10.95
CA CYS A 63 -14.24 -11.01 10.13
C CYS A 63 -13.90 -11.90 8.94
N ILE A 64 -13.05 -11.36 8.07
CA ILE A 64 -12.38 -12.09 7.01
C ILE A 64 -10.90 -12.11 7.36
N ILE A 65 -10.28 -13.30 7.33
CA ILE A 65 -8.84 -13.46 7.42
C ILE A 65 -8.31 -13.76 6.01
N CYS A 66 -7.24 -13.05 5.63
CA CYS A 66 -6.58 -13.20 4.34
C CYS A 66 -5.14 -13.68 4.54
N VAL A 67 -4.76 -14.74 3.84
CA VAL A 67 -3.36 -15.12 3.62
C VAL A 67 -2.97 -14.64 2.22
N ASN A 68 -2.03 -13.71 2.14
CA ASN A 68 -1.60 -13.11 0.87
C ASN A 68 -0.22 -13.67 0.49
N TYR A 69 -0.15 -14.30 -0.68
CA TYR A 69 1.09 -14.80 -1.27
C TYR A 69 1.61 -13.73 -2.23
N VAL A 70 2.74 -13.12 -1.90
CA VAL A 70 3.43 -12.16 -2.78
C VAL A 70 4.23 -12.95 -3.81
N LEU A 71 3.98 -12.70 -5.09
CA LEU A 71 4.48 -13.48 -6.21
C LEU A 71 5.56 -12.76 -7.02
N SER A 72 5.72 -11.45 -6.82
CA SER A 72 6.70 -10.63 -7.53
C SER A 72 7.30 -9.57 -6.62
N GLU A 73 8.45 -9.02 -7.06
CA GLU A 73 8.92 -7.70 -6.65
C GLU A 73 8.00 -6.60 -7.19
N ILE A 74 8.28 -5.33 -6.84
CA ILE A 74 7.54 -4.19 -7.39
C ILE A 74 7.84 -4.05 -8.89
N GLU A 75 6.80 -4.19 -9.69
CA GLU A 75 6.82 -3.96 -11.14
C GLU A 75 6.38 -2.52 -11.45
N ASN A 76 7.00 -1.92 -12.48
CA ASN A 76 6.70 -0.56 -12.94
C ASN A 76 6.79 0.50 -11.83
N ASN A 77 7.82 0.43 -10.98
CA ASN A 77 7.99 1.27 -9.78
C ASN A 77 7.92 2.78 -10.07
N ASP A 78 8.33 3.23 -11.27
CA ASP A 78 8.31 4.64 -11.64
C ASP A 78 6.91 5.15 -12.08
N ILE A 79 5.92 4.27 -12.21
CA ILE A 79 4.57 4.60 -12.67
C ILE A 79 3.61 4.78 -11.49
N VAL A 80 2.91 5.91 -11.47
CA VAL A 80 1.85 6.20 -10.49
C VAL A 80 0.49 5.78 -11.05
N PHE A 81 -0.23 4.94 -10.31
CA PHE A 81 -1.56 4.42 -10.63
C PHE A 81 -2.67 5.00 -9.74
N SER A 82 -2.35 5.48 -8.53
CA SER A 82 -3.32 6.12 -7.63
C SER A 82 -2.75 7.33 -6.90
N MET A 83 -3.64 8.17 -6.37
CA MET A 83 -3.25 9.34 -5.58
C MET A 83 -2.44 8.98 -4.33
N ASP A 84 -2.69 7.82 -3.73
CA ASP A 84 -1.97 7.37 -2.53
C ASP A 84 -0.47 7.21 -2.78
N GLN A 85 -0.09 6.90 -4.03
CA GLN A 85 1.31 6.74 -4.41
C GLN A 85 2.05 8.08 -4.53
N THR A 86 1.30 9.19 -4.51
CA THR A 86 1.84 10.55 -4.60
C THR A 86 2.02 11.22 -3.25
N GLU A 87 1.61 10.59 -2.13
CA GLU A 87 1.63 11.22 -0.80
C GLU A 87 3.03 11.69 -0.36
N SER A 88 4.11 11.05 -0.82
CA SER A 88 5.48 11.52 -0.55
C SER A 88 5.85 12.79 -1.31
N LEU A 89 5.20 13.07 -2.46
CA LEU A 89 5.41 14.28 -3.25
C LEU A 89 4.71 15.51 -2.65
N PHE A 90 3.62 15.28 -1.90
CA PHE A 90 2.80 16.33 -1.32
C PHE A 90 3.04 16.57 0.18
N LYS A 91 3.99 15.86 0.82
CA LYS A 91 4.50 16.32 2.12
C LYS A 91 5.12 17.69 1.91
N PRO A 92 4.50 18.78 2.39
CA PRO A 92 5.12 20.07 2.25
C PRO A 92 6.41 19.99 3.05
N HIS A 93 7.45 20.59 2.47
CA HIS A 93 8.63 21.02 3.17
C HIS A 93 8.24 22.03 4.28
N MET A 94 7.53 21.58 5.32
CA MET A 94 7.17 22.36 6.51
C MET A 94 8.34 22.43 7.51
N MET A 95 9.58 22.30 7.03
CA MET A 95 10.79 22.43 7.87
C MET A 95 11.71 23.58 7.46
N ALA A 96 11.30 24.48 6.56
CA ALA A 96 12.14 25.61 6.15
C ALA A 96 11.47 27.00 6.25
N MET A 97 10.60 27.22 7.24
CA MET A 97 10.13 28.58 7.54
C MET A 97 10.25 29.03 9.00
N ASN A 98 10.81 28.20 9.91
CA ASN A 98 11.03 28.62 11.30
C ASN A 98 12.45 29.14 11.61
N SER A 99 13.36 29.22 10.63
CA SER A 99 14.73 29.75 10.86
C SER A 99 14.97 31.16 10.32
N ILE A 100 13.96 31.85 9.75
CA ILE A 100 14.18 33.18 9.14
C ILE A 100 14.17 34.33 10.18
N TYR A 101 13.81 34.07 11.44
CA TYR A 101 13.87 35.09 12.51
C TYR A 101 15.13 35.05 13.38
N ASP A 102 16.10 34.18 13.10
CA ASP A 102 17.31 34.13 13.91
C ASP A 102 18.58 34.27 13.05
N HIS A 103 19.04 35.52 12.99
CA HIS A 103 20.41 35.98 12.74
C HIS A 103 20.94 35.97 11.30
N GLY A 104 21.30 37.17 10.84
CA GLY A 104 21.86 37.43 9.51
C GLY A 104 23.27 36.86 9.27
N ILE A 105 23.43 36.30 8.06
CA ILE A 105 24.49 36.55 7.04
C ILE A 105 25.98 36.44 7.46
N PRO A 106 26.88 35.79 6.66
CA PRO A 106 26.77 34.52 5.92
C PRO A 106 28.12 33.71 5.85
N VAL A 107 28.09 32.56 5.14
CA VAL A 107 29.18 31.87 4.41
C VAL A 107 30.46 31.43 5.17
N ALA A 108 30.67 30.11 5.24
CA ALA A 108 31.91 29.47 4.75
C ALA A 108 31.73 27.96 4.53
N ASP A 109 32.09 27.59 3.31
CA ASP A 109 32.22 26.29 2.66
C ASP A 109 33.06 25.26 3.45
N LYS A 110 32.67 23.98 3.36
CA LYS A 110 33.49 22.84 2.88
C LYS A 110 33.09 21.53 3.54
N SER A 111 33.05 20.49 2.69
CA SER A 111 33.62 19.15 2.92
C SER A 111 32.99 18.35 4.09
N ASP A 112 32.57 17.10 3.97
CA ASP A 112 33.09 16.02 3.14
C ASP A 112 32.50 14.70 3.71
N PHE A 113 32.58 13.62 2.94
CA PHE A 113 32.45 12.20 3.33
C PHE A 113 31.07 11.72 3.83
N LEU A 114 30.26 11.04 3.00
CA LEU A 114 30.40 9.63 2.61
C LEU A 114 30.75 8.67 3.77
N TYR A 115 29.90 7.65 3.91
CA TYR A 115 30.14 6.31 4.47
C TYR A 115 29.97 6.05 5.98
N THR A 116 29.04 5.12 6.26
CA THR A 116 29.17 3.93 7.15
C THR A 116 28.38 3.90 8.47
N LYS A 117 27.52 2.87 8.56
CA LYS A 117 27.04 2.07 9.72
C LYS A 117 26.38 2.76 10.92
N LEU A 118 25.18 2.28 11.27
CA LEU A 118 25.01 1.05 12.09
C LEU A 118 23.82 0.24 11.57
#